data_AF-A0AAT9H924-F1
#
_entry.id   AF-A0AAT9H924-F1
#
_cell.length_a   1.000
_cell.length_b   1.000
_cell.length_c   1.000
_cell.angle_alpha   90.00
_cell.angle_beta   90.00
_cell.angle_gamma   90.00
#
_symmetry.space_group_name_H-M   'P 1'
#
loop_
_entity.id
_entity.type
_entity.pdbx_description
1 polymer ?
#
loop_
_entity_poly.entity_id
_entity_poly.type
_entity_poly.pdbx_seq_one_letter_code
_entity_poly.pdbx_strand_id
1 'polypeptide(L)' 'MTLSFTEAIEGATVPLRMSSQAPCKACSGTGDKNGTPRVCPTCVGTGQVARGSGGGFSSRTPAPTARAAV' A
#
# COMPACT_ATOMS: atom_id res chain seq x y z
N MET A 1 -13.79 -11.09 -17.38
CA MET A 1 -15.12 -11.63 -17.09
C MET A 1 -15.85 -11.72 -18.41
N THR A 2 -16.30 -12.91 -18.79
CA THR A 2 -16.94 -13.16 -20.09
C THR A 2 -18.15 -14.06 -19.85
N LEU A 3 -19.31 -13.64 -20.34
CA LEU A 3 -20.58 -14.39 -20.24
C LEU A 3 -20.90 -15.01 -21.60
N SER A 4 -21.39 -16.25 -21.61
CA SER A 4 -21.91 -16.85 -22.84
C SER A 4 -23.27 -16.25 -23.22
N PHE A 5 -23.64 -16.33 -24.50
CA PHE A 5 -24.89 -15.76 -24.99
C PHE A 5 -26.10 -16.37 -24.27
N THR A 6 -26.13 -17.69 -24.09
CA THR A 6 -27.18 -18.43 -23.38
C THR A 6 -27.34 -17.99 -21.93
N GLU A 7 -26.23 -17.80 -21.21
CA GLU A 7 -26.25 -17.29 -19.82
C GLU A 7 -26.78 -15.84 -19.73
N ALA A 8 -26.63 -15.04 -20.80
CA ALA A 8 -27.16 -13.68 -20.84
C ALA A 8 -28.68 -13.65 -21.05
N ILE A 9 -29.26 -14.61 -21.79
CA ILE A 9 -30.70 -14.68 -22.05
C ILE A 9 -31.46 -15.27 -20.85
N GLU A 10 -30.87 -16.26 -20.18
CA GLU A 10 -31.47 -16.92 -19.01
C GLU A 10 -31.27 -16.10 -17.71
N GLY A 11 -30.30 -15.17 -17.72
CA GLY A 11 -29.97 -14.32 -16.59
C GLY A 11 -29.00 -15.00 -15.62
N ALA A 12 -27.71 -14.67 -15.74
CA ALA A 12 -26.67 -15.20 -14.86
C ALA A 12 -26.28 -14.21 -13.75
N THR A 13 -26.30 -14.68 -12.49
CA THR A 13 -25.70 -13.96 -11.36
C THR A 13 -24.26 -14.44 -11.17
N VAL A 14 -23.29 -13.67 -11.64
CA VAL A 14 -21.87 -14.05 -11.51
C VAL A 14 -21.22 -13.30 -10.34
N PRO A 15 -20.61 -14.01 -9.37
CA PRO A 15 -19.94 -13.37 -8.25
C PRO A 15 -18.69 -12.64 -8.72
N LEU A 16 -18.72 -11.31 -8.64
CA LEU A 16 -17.52 -10.49 -8.87
C LEU A 16 -16.72 -10.40 -7.58
N ARG A 17 -15.46 -10.86 -7.61
CA ARG A 17 -14.50 -10.62 -6.51
C ARG A 17 -13.87 -9.25 -6.71
N MET A 18 -14.42 -8.23 -6.05
CA MET A 18 -13.75 -6.94 -5.90
C MET A 18 -12.75 -7.01 -4.74
N SER A 19 -11.46 -6.86 -5.05
CA SER A 19 -10.46 -6.50 -4.06
C SER A 19 -10.40 -4.98 -3.96
N SER A 20 -11.02 -4.39 -2.92
CA SER A 20 -10.80 -2.99 -2.56
C SER A 20 -9.70 -2.88 -1.50
N GLN A 21 -8.89 -1.83 -1.59
CA GLN A 21 -7.96 -1.50 -0.52
C GLN A 21 -8.76 -0.86 0.61
N ALA A 22 -8.83 -1.54 1.76
CA ALA A 22 -9.40 -1.02 2.98
C ALA A 22 -8.32 -0.98 4.06
N PRO A 23 -8.30 0.05 4.93
CA PRO A 23 -7.34 0.10 6.02
C PRO A 23 -7.52 -1.13 6.92
N CYS A 24 -6.40 -1.79 7.25
CA CYS A 24 -6.43 -2.97 8.11
C CYS A 24 -7.07 -2.63 9.46
N LYS A 25 -8.11 -3.36 9.87
CA LYS A 25 -8.84 -3.11 11.14
C LYS A 25 -7.96 -3.18 12.38
N ALA A 26 -6.88 -3.97 12.33
CA ALA A 26 -5.97 -4.16 13.46
C ALA A 26 -4.99 -2.99 13.65
N CYS A 27 -4.51 -2.37 12.56
CA CYS A 27 -3.52 -1.28 12.63
C CYS A 27 -4.05 0.06 12.09
N SER A 28 -5.33 0.12 11.69
CA SER A 28 -5.96 1.27 11.04
C SER A 28 -5.17 1.80 9.83
N GLY A 29 -4.47 0.92 9.10
CA GLY A 29 -3.64 1.30 7.95
C GLY A 29 -2.26 1.85 8.29
N THR A 30 -1.85 1.87 9.57
CA THR A 30 -0.50 2.35 9.98
C THR A 30 0.61 1.31 9.82
N GLY A 31 0.24 0.03 9.65
CA GLY A 31 1.22 -1.06 9.56
C GLY A 31 1.90 -1.43 10.88
N ASP A 32 1.53 -0.80 12.00
CA ASP A 32 2.06 -1.11 13.33
C ASP A 32 1.07 -1.96 14.15
N LYS A 33 1.55 -3.09 14.68
CA LYS A 33 0.72 -4.03 15.46
C LYS A 33 0.24 -3.44 16.78
N ASN A 34 0.90 -2.41 17.29
CA ASN A 34 0.67 -1.89 18.64
C ASN A 34 0.05 -0.50 18.67
N GLY A 35 -0.56 -0.07 17.54
CA GLY A 35 -1.25 1.22 17.39
C GLY A 35 -0.36 2.46 17.59
N THR A 36 0.92 2.28 17.85
CA THR A 36 1.88 3.35 18.17
C THR A 36 2.94 3.38 17.07
N PRO A 37 2.67 4.07 15.95
CA PRO A 37 3.64 4.17 14.86
C PRO A 37 4.93 4.79 15.40
N ARG A 38 5.99 3.99 15.45
CA ARG A 38 7.32 4.48 15.82
C ARG A 38 7.83 5.34 14.67
N VAL A 39 8.04 6.63 14.95
CA VAL A 39 8.66 7.52 13.98
C VAL A 39 10.08 7.02 13.73
N CYS A 40 10.40 6.72 12.46
CA CYS A 40 11.74 6.32 12.10
C CYS A 40 12.70 7.51 12.31
N PRO A 41 13.76 7.39 13.15
CA PRO A 41 14.68 8.49 13.42
C PRO A 41 15.50 8.88 12.18
N THR A 42 15.61 7.98 11.19
CA THR A 42 16.39 8.20 9.96
C THR A 42 15.66 9.07 8.94
N CYS A 43 14.34 8.97 8.83
CA CYS A 43 13.52 9.75 7.90
C CYS A 43 12.54 10.72 8.57
N VAL A 44 12.48 10.70 9.91
CA VAL A 44 11.57 11.54 10.72
C VAL A 44 10.11 11.43 10.24
N GLY A 45 9.69 10.21 9.87
CA GLY A 45 8.33 9.94 9.41
C GLY A 45 8.03 10.30 7.95
N THR A 46 9.01 10.79 7.18
CA THR A 46 8.80 11.13 5.75
C THR A 46 8.85 9.92 4.82
N GLY A 47 9.31 8.76 5.31
CA GLY A 47 9.40 7.51 4.54
C GLY A 47 10.50 7.47 3.48
N GLN A 48 11.20 8.58 3.25
CA GLN A 48 12.26 8.72 2.26
C GLN A 48 13.45 9.44 2.90
N VAL A 49 14.66 9.18 2.41
CA VAL A 49 15.87 9.91 2.80
C VAL A 49 16.52 10.49 1.56
N ALA A 50 16.93 11.75 1.63
CA ALA A 50 17.70 12.38 0.56
C ALA A 50 19.16 11.91 0.68
N ARG A 51 19.64 11.18 -0.33
CA ARG A 51 21.06 10.85 -0.46
C ARG A 51 21.66 11.72 -1.56
N GLY A 52 22.51 12.65 -1.15
CA GLY A 52 23.37 13.39 -2.06
C GLY A 52 24.63 12.57 -2.33
N SER A 53 24.73 11.94 -3.49
CA SER A 53 26.02 11.49 -4.02
C SER A 53 26.71 12.74 -4.58
N GLY A 54 27.83 13.14 -3.97
CA GLY A 54 28.50 14.43 -4.21
C GLY A 54 28.44 14.92 -5.66
N GLY A 55 27.94 16.15 -5.82
CA GLY A 55 27.70 16.79 -7.12
C GLY A 55 26.24 17.21 -7.27
N GLY A 56 25.78 18.24 -6.54
CA GLY A 56 24.55 19.00 -6.81
C GLY A 56 23.19 18.29 -6.82
N PHE A 57 23.12 16.95 -6.86
CA PHE A 57 21.90 16.19 -7.03
C PHE A 57 21.57 15.40 -5.76
N SER A 58 20.35 15.60 -5.24
CA SER A 58 19.82 14.84 -4.11
C SER A 58 18.72 13.90 -4.61
N SER A 59 18.99 12.59 -4.58
CA SER A 59 17.98 11.58 -4.90
C SER A 59 17.25 11.16 -3.62
N ARG A 60 15.92 11.08 -3.68
CA ARG A 60 15.11 10.53 -2.58
C ARG A 60 15.04 9.02 -2.76
N THR A 61 15.51 8.28 -1.75
CA THR A 61 15.39 6.82 -1.70
C THR A 61 14.55 6.38 -0.50
N PRO A 62 13.82 5.25 -0.60
CA PRO A 62 13.07 4.72 0.53
C PRO A 62 13.97 4.54 1.75
N ALA A 63 13.46 4.91 2.93
CA ALA A 63 14.19 4.68 4.16
C ALA A 63 14.25 3.16 4.43
N PRO A 64 15.45 2.56 4.64
CA PRO A 64 15.60 1.11 4.80
C PRO A 64 14.90 0.56 6.06
N THR A 65 14.59 1.44 7.02
CA THR A 65 13.94 1.12 8.29
C THR A 65 12.47 1.53 8.33
N ALA A 66 11.94 2.16 7.27
CA ALA A 66 10.50 2.29 7.12
C ALA A 66 9.95 0.89 6.80
N ARG A 67 9.39 0.22 7.80
CA ARG A 67 8.63 -1.01 7.55
C ARG A 67 7.53 -0.64 6.56
N ALA A 68 7.57 -1.23 5.36
CA ALA A 68 6.53 -1.07 4.37
C ALA A 68 5.20 -1.48 5.04
N ALA A 69 4.36 -0.50 5.35
CA ALA A 69 3.00 -0.76 5.78
C ALA A 69 2.27 -1.35 4.59
N VAL A 70 1.84 -2.61 4.73
CA VAL A 70 0.92 -3.30 3.82
C VAL A 70 -0.50 -3.01 4.25
#